data_AF-A0A352YXZ6-F1
#
_entry.id   AF-A0A352YXZ6-F1
#
_cell.length_a   1.000
_cell.length_b   1.000
_cell.length_c   1.000
_cell.angle_alpha   90.00
_cell.angle_beta   90.00
_cell.angle_gamma   90.00
#
_symmetry.space_group_name_H-M   'P 1'
#
loop_
_entity.id
_entity.type
_entity.pdbx_description
1 polymer ?
#
loop_
_entity_poly.entity_id
_entity_poly.type
_entity_poly.pdbx_seq_one_letter_code
_entity_poly.pdbx_strand_id
1 'polypeptide(L)'
;KVIICQSIIALHNGVTMSEVCRVLGVTREGVRLWKEKLRTKGLEGVLMAGKVGKRSRLTPEKIKEFRQILKKSPKLQGIEGEKWTGLKVKYLASQKWGLTIGLRTAQQWLSKNK
;
A
#
# COMPACT_ATOMS: atom_id res chain seq x y z
N LYS A 1 -8.21 14.20 7.52
CA LYS A 1 -9.52 13.89 6.86
C LYS A 1 -10.55 14.99 7.13
N VAL A 2 -10.70 15.46 8.37
CA VAL A 2 -11.60 16.59 8.74
C VAL A 2 -11.41 17.84 7.86
N ILE A 3 -10.17 18.29 7.65
CA ILE A 3 -9.84 19.44 6.80
C ILE A 3 -10.37 19.29 5.35
N ILE A 4 -10.37 18.07 4.81
CA ILE A 4 -10.86 17.80 3.45
C ILE A 4 -12.36 18.03 3.37
N CYS A 5 -13.11 17.46 4.32
CA CYS A 5 -14.55 17.65 4.43
C CYS A 5 -14.90 19.12 4.67
N GLN A 6 -14.21 19.79 5.59
CA GLN A 6 -14.39 21.23 5.87
C GLN A 6 -14.14 22.08 4.62
N SER A 7 -13.09 21.78 3.85
CA SER A 7 -12.79 22.50 2.59
C SER A 7 -13.92 22.35 1.58
N ILE A 8 -14.45 21.13 1.41
CA ILE A 8 -15.52 20.85 0.44
C ILE A 8 -16.84 21.51 0.89
N ILE A 9 -17.19 21.42 2.17
CA ILE A 9 -18.41 22.01 2.73
C ILE A 9 -18.35 23.54 2.63
N ALA A 10 -17.23 24.16 3.00
CA ALA A 10 -17.06 25.61 2.91
C ALA A 10 -17.24 26.12 1.46
N LEU A 11 -16.64 25.41 0.49
CA LEU A 11 -16.83 25.74 -0.93
C LEU A 11 -18.28 25.57 -1.39
N HIS A 12 -18.99 24.54 -0.91
CA HIS A 12 -20.40 24.33 -1.23
C HIS A 12 -21.28 25.45 -0.66
N ASN A 13 -20.92 25.96 0.53
CA ASN A 13 -21.59 27.09 1.18
C ASN A 13 -21.20 28.46 0.60
N GLY A 14 -20.52 28.50 -0.56
CA GLY A 14 -20.19 29.74 -1.27
C GLY A 14 -18.91 30.45 -0.80
N VAL A 15 -18.15 29.87 0.14
CA VAL A 15 -16.85 30.43 0.55
C VAL A 15 -15.86 30.34 -0.61
N THR A 16 -15.08 31.39 -0.83
CA THR A 16 -14.11 31.42 -1.94
C THR A 16 -12.95 30.47 -1.70
N MET A 17 -12.39 29.94 -2.79
CA MET A 17 -11.22 29.05 -2.73
C MET A 17 -10.03 29.69 -2.01
N SER A 18 -9.81 30.99 -2.19
CA SER A 18 -8.73 31.74 -1.52
C SER A 18 -8.90 31.74 -0.01
N GLU A 19 -10.11 31.99 0.47
CA GLU A 19 -10.43 32.03 1.90
C GLU A 19 -10.30 30.64 2.53
N VAL A 20 -10.80 29.60 1.85
CA VAL A 20 -10.63 28.20 2.29
C VAL A 20 -9.16 27.84 2.44
N CYS A 21 -8.32 28.20 1.46
CA CYS A 21 -6.88 27.92 1.51
C CYS A 21 -6.19 28.67 2.66
N ARG A 22 -6.55 29.94 2.87
CA ARG A 22 -6.01 30.79 3.93
C ARG A 22 -6.38 30.27 5.32
N VAL A 23 -7.66 29.96 5.55
CA VAL A 23 -8.19 29.58 6.86
C VAL A 23 -7.77 28.15 7.24
N LEU A 24 -7.81 27.22 6.29
CA LEU A 24 -7.52 25.80 6.56
C LEU A 24 -6.05 25.41 6.30
N GLY A 25 -5.21 26.32 5.83
CA GLY A 25 -3.79 26.06 5.54
C GLY A 25 -3.57 25.03 4.43
N VAL A 26 -4.49 24.95 3.46
CA VAL A 26 -4.46 23.99 2.36
C VAL A 26 -4.06 24.66 1.04
N THR A 27 -3.52 23.89 0.11
CA THR A 27 -3.21 24.38 -1.23
C THR A 27 -4.43 24.29 -2.14
N ARG A 28 -4.56 25.24 -3.08
CA ARG A 28 -5.63 25.23 -4.10
C ARG A 28 -5.66 23.92 -4.88
N GLU A 29 -4.49 23.37 -5.18
CA GLU A 29 -4.38 22.11 -5.92
C GLU A 29 -4.86 20.90 -5.08
N GLY A 30 -4.55 20.87 -3.78
CA GLY A 30 -5.07 19.85 -2.87
C GLY A 30 -6.60 19.83 -2.87
N VAL A 31 -7.22 21.00 -2.76
CA VAL A 31 -8.69 21.14 -2.77
C VAL A 31 -9.29 20.75 -4.12
N ARG A 32 -8.66 21.13 -5.25
CA ARG A 32 -9.07 20.68 -6.60
C ARG A 32 -9.05 19.15 -6.71
N LEU A 33 -7.96 18.51 -6.29
CA LEU A 33 -7.82 17.05 -6.32
C LEU A 33 -8.87 16.36 -5.44
N TRP A 34 -9.24 16.94 -4.30
CA TRP A 34 -10.31 16.41 -3.45
C TRP A 34 -11.68 16.53 -4.10
N LYS A 35 -12.00 17.67 -4.72
CA LYS A 35 -13.24 17.84 -5.50
C LYS A 35 -13.33 16.81 -6.62
N GLU A 36 -12.25 16.61 -7.35
CA GLU A 36 -12.22 15.65 -8.46
C GLU A 36 -12.38 14.20 -7.97
N LYS A 37 -11.74 13.84 -6.86
CA LYS A 37 -11.94 12.54 -6.22
C LYS A 37 -13.37 12.34 -5.73
N LEU A 38 -13.99 13.37 -5.15
CA LEU A 38 -15.38 13.33 -4.72
C LEU A 38 -16.31 13.07 -5.91
N ARG A 39 -16.09 13.80 -7.01
CA ARG A 39 -16.87 13.69 -8.24
C ARG A 39 -16.77 12.30 -8.88
N THR A 40 -15.57 11.72 -8.87
CA THR A 40 -15.30 10.45 -9.57
C THR A 40 -15.56 9.19 -8.74
N LYS A 41 -15.42 9.28 -7.41
CA LYS A 41 -15.41 8.10 -6.52
C LYS A 41 -16.26 8.29 -5.25
N GLY A 42 -17.04 9.36 -5.18
CA GLY A 42 -17.84 9.69 -4.01
C GLY A 42 -17.00 9.94 -2.75
N LEU A 43 -17.67 9.90 -1.60
CA LEU A 43 -17.05 10.18 -0.31
C LEU A 43 -15.93 9.19 0.04
N GLU A 44 -16.11 7.91 -0.32
CA GLU A 44 -15.08 6.88 -0.15
C GLU A 44 -13.79 7.22 -0.90
N GLY A 45 -13.92 7.78 -2.11
CA GLY A 45 -12.81 8.28 -2.93
C GLY A 45 -11.91 9.30 -2.24
N VAL A 46 -12.52 10.18 -1.45
CA VAL A 46 -11.85 11.28 -0.76
C VAL A 46 -11.25 10.81 0.57
N LEU A 47 -11.94 9.91 1.27
CA LEU A 47 -11.53 9.39 2.57
C LEU A 47 -10.53 8.23 2.48
N MET A 48 -10.40 7.59 1.31
CA MET A 48 -9.39 6.58 1.07
C MET A 48 -7.99 7.14 1.36
N ALA A 49 -7.20 6.37 2.13
CA ALA A 49 -5.80 6.69 2.35
C ALA A 49 -5.08 6.81 0.99
N GLY A 50 -4.13 7.75 0.88
CA GLY A 50 -3.33 7.91 -0.33
C GLY A 50 -2.71 6.58 -0.76
N LYS A 51 -2.47 6.40 -2.07
CA LYS A 51 -1.80 5.20 -2.59
C LYS A 51 -0.50 4.99 -1.78
N VAL A 52 -0.46 3.95 -0.95
CA VAL A 52 0.70 3.61 -0.13
C VAL A 52 1.77 3.04 -1.06
N GLY A 53 2.66 3.90 -1.54
CA GLY A 53 3.86 3.55 -2.29
C GLY A 53 3.66 2.59 -3.47
N LYS A 54 4.76 1.99 -3.92
CA LYS A 54 4.75 0.95 -4.95
C LYS A 54 4.04 -0.28 -4.38
N ARG A 55 3.02 -0.78 -5.10
CA ARG A 55 2.35 -2.04 -4.75
C ARG A 55 3.41 -3.14 -4.57
N SER A 56 3.28 -3.92 -3.50
CA SER A 56 4.17 -5.05 -3.25
C SER A 56 4.22 -5.97 -4.47
N ARG A 57 5.42 -6.41 -4.86
CA ARG A 57 5.59 -7.44 -5.91
C ARG A 57 5.00 -8.80 -5.51
N LEU A 58 4.67 -8.96 -4.23
CA LEU A 58 3.93 -10.10 -3.70
C LEU A 58 2.42 -9.80 -3.83
N THR A 59 1.83 -10.22 -4.95
CA THR A 59 0.39 -10.13 -5.19
C THR A 59 -0.40 -11.02 -4.21
N PRO A 60 -1.71 -10.77 -3.98
CA PRO A 60 -2.51 -11.57 -3.06
C PRO A 60 -2.45 -13.09 -3.33
N GLU A 61 -2.45 -13.48 -4.60
CA GLU A 61 -2.28 -14.87 -5.04
C GLU A 61 -0.94 -15.46 -4.59
N LYS A 62 0.16 -14.74 -4.86
CA LYS A 62 1.51 -15.13 -4.43
C LYS A 62 1.62 -15.17 -2.91
N ILE A 63 0.93 -14.30 -2.17
CA ILE A 63 0.87 -14.36 -0.70
C ILE A 63 0.23 -15.68 -0.24
N LYS A 64 -0.90 -16.07 -0.84
CA LYS A 64 -1.61 -17.30 -0.47
C LYS A 64 -0.73 -18.53 -0.71
N GLU A 65 -0.09 -18.58 -1.88
CA GLU A 65 0.87 -19.63 -2.22
C GLU A 65 2.09 -19.62 -1.28
N PHE A 66 2.65 -18.44 -1.02
CA PHE A 66 3.80 -18.28 -0.12
C PHE A 66 3.52 -18.85 1.27
N ARG A 67 2.34 -18.59 1.84
CA ARG A 67 1.94 -19.13 3.14
C ARG A 67 1.82 -20.65 3.14
N GLN A 68 1.36 -21.25 2.04
CA GLN A 68 1.33 -22.71 1.91
C GLN A 68 2.73 -23.32 1.85
N ILE A 69 3.67 -22.64 1.18
CA ILE A 69 5.08 -23.05 1.13
C ILE A 69 5.74 -22.91 2.50
N LEU A 70 5.50 -21.81 3.22
CA LEU A 70 6.10 -21.56 4.54
C LEU A 70 5.69 -22.59 5.60
N LYS A 71 4.50 -23.20 5.47
CA LYS A 71 4.06 -24.33 6.33
C LYS A 71 4.92 -25.57 6.14
N LYS A 72 5.57 -25.71 4.98
CA LYS A 72 6.44 -26.83 4.64
C LYS A 72 7.89 -26.47 4.97
N SER A 73 8.71 -27.49 5.21
CA SER A 73 10.16 -27.31 5.39
C SER A 73 10.80 -26.76 4.09
N PRO A 74 11.81 -25.88 4.18
CA PRO A 74 12.59 -25.43 3.03
C PRO A 74 13.17 -26.58 2.20
N LYS A 75 13.47 -27.73 2.83
CA LYS A 75 13.96 -28.95 2.15
C LYS A 75 13.00 -29.42 1.06
N LEU A 76 11.69 -29.29 1.26
CA LEU A 76 10.68 -29.65 0.26
C LEU A 76 10.65 -28.71 -0.94
N GLN A 77 11.41 -27.61 -0.91
CA GLN A 77 11.61 -26.70 -2.02
C GLN A 77 13.04 -26.80 -2.59
N GLY A 78 13.79 -27.84 -2.23
CA GLY A 78 15.19 -28.01 -2.64
C GLY A 78 16.15 -27.04 -1.96
N ILE A 79 15.75 -26.43 -0.83
CA ILE A 79 16.58 -25.47 -0.09
C ILE A 79 17.09 -26.13 1.18
N GLU A 80 18.40 -26.07 1.41
CA GLU A 80 19.02 -26.67 2.59
C GLU A 80 18.56 -26.03 3.90
N GLY A 81 18.56 -26.83 4.97
CA GLY A 81 18.26 -26.45 6.34
C GLY A 81 16.77 -26.43 6.71
N GLU A 82 16.50 -26.43 8.01
CA GLU A 82 15.14 -26.73 8.54
C GLU A 82 14.24 -25.51 8.68
N LYS A 83 14.81 -24.33 8.92
CA LYS A 83 14.06 -23.10 9.17
C LYS A 83 14.10 -22.14 7.99
N TRP A 84 13.00 -21.44 7.75
CA TRP A 84 12.94 -20.34 6.80
C TRP A 84 13.74 -19.14 7.31
N THR A 85 14.60 -18.59 6.46
CA THR A 85 15.37 -17.36 6.73
C THR A 85 15.16 -16.37 5.59
N GLY A 86 15.49 -15.09 5.81
CA GLY A 86 15.34 -14.06 4.77
C GLY A 86 16.09 -14.38 3.48
N LEU A 87 17.28 -14.98 3.57
CA LEU A 87 18.06 -15.41 2.40
C LEU A 87 17.34 -16.52 1.61
N LYS A 88 16.76 -17.50 2.31
CA LYS A 88 15.99 -18.59 1.69
C LYS A 88 14.72 -18.07 1.01
N VAL A 89 14.05 -17.11 1.63
CA VAL A 89 12.87 -16.45 1.03
C VAL A 89 13.25 -15.66 -0.22
N LYS A 90 14.39 -14.96 -0.19
CA LYS A 90 14.93 -14.27 -1.37
C LYS A 90 15.22 -15.26 -2.50
N TYR A 91 15.87 -16.38 -2.19
CA TYR A 91 16.17 -17.44 -3.17
C TYR A 91 14.88 -18.05 -3.74
N LEU A 92 13.93 -18.41 -2.88
CA LEU A 92 12.61 -18.93 -3.28
C LEU A 92 11.88 -17.96 -4.21
N ALA A 93 11.85 -16.66 -3.87
CA ALA A 93 11.18 -15.65 -4.69
C ALA A 93 11.81 -15.51 -6.09
N SER A 94 13.14 -15.67 -6.18
CA SER A 94 13.86 -15.68 -7.45
C SER A 94 13.55 -16.94 -8.26
N GLN A 95 13.62 -18.12 -7.65
CA GLN A 95 13.41 -19.40 -8.33
C GLN A 95 11.96 -19.59 -8.79
N LYS A 96 11.00 -19.27 -7.91
CA LYS A 96 9.59 -19.59 -8.15
C LYS A 96 8.83 -18.53 -8.93
N TRP A 97 9.20 -17.25 -8.76
CA TRP A 97 8.47 -16.13 -9.37
C TRP A 97 9.35 -15.19 -10.19
N GLY A 98 10.64 -15.47 -10.36
CA GLY A 98 11.57 -14.58 -11.07
C GLY A 98 11.73 -13.21 -10.41
N LEU A 99 11.45 -13.09 -9.11
CA LEU A 99 11.43 -11.80 -8.41
C LEU A 99 12.76 -11.53 -7.71
N THR A 100 13.52 -10.56 -8.24
CA THR A 100 14.69 -10.02 -7.55
C THR A 100 14.25 -9.06 -6.44
N ILE A 101 14.42 -9.48 -5.18
CA ILE A 101 14.09 -8.70 -3.99
C ILE A 101 15.30 -8.54 -3.06
N GLY A 102 15.34 -7.44 -2.30
CA GLY A 102 16.35 -7.21 -1.28
C GLY A 102 16.13 -8.08 -0.04
N LEU A 103 17.19 -8.30 0.75
CA LEU A 103 17.13 -9.12 1.97
C LEU A 103 16.10 -8.58 2.98
N ARG A 104 16.05 -7.26 3.19
CA ARG A 104 15.09 -6.63 4.11
C ARG A 104 13.64 -6.86 3.67
N THR A 105 13.37 -6.82 2.37
CA THR A 105 12.04 -7.14 1.82
C THR A 105 11.70 -8.61 2.06
N ALA A 106 12.65 -9.52 1.86
CA ALA A 106 12.45 -10.94 2.11
C ALA A 106 12.21 -11.26 3.60
N GLN A 107 12.95 -10.60 4.51
CA GLN A 107 12.72 -10.69 5.96
C GLN A 107 11.36 -10.13 6.36
N GLN A 108 10.95 -8.99 5.78
CA GLN A 108 9.63 -8.42 6.00
C GLN A 108 8.51 -9.34 5.51
N TRP A 109 8.69 -9.99 4.35
CA TRP A 109 7.74 -10.98 3.84
C TRP A 109 7.64 -12.18 4.78
N LEU A 110 8.77 -12.65 5.32
CA LEU A 110 8.79 -13.72 6.29
C LEU A 110 8.08 -13.32 7.59
N SER A 111 8.36 -12.13 8.15
CA SER A 111 7.74 -11.73 9.43
C SER A 111 6.24 -11.46 9.31
N LYS A 112 5.78 -10.97 8.16
CA LYS A 112 4.36 -10.66 7.92
C LYS A 112 3.50 -11.90 7.62
N ASN A 113 4.13 -13.03 7.27
CA ASN A 113 3.45 -14.26 6.85
C ASN A 113 3.84 -15.49 7.70
N LYS A 114 4.58 -15.27 8.79
CA LYS A 114 4.75 -16.24 9.86
C LYS A 114 3.48 -16.28 10.71
#